data_AF-A0A662X659-F1
#
_entry.id   AF-A0A662X659-F1
#
_cell.length_a   1.000
_cell.length_b   1.000
_cell.length_c   1.000
_cell.angle_alpha   90.00
_cell.angle_beta   90.00
_cell.angle_gamma   90.00
#
_symmetry.space_group_name_H-M   'P 1'
#
loop_
_entity.id
_entity.type
_entity.pdbx_description
1 polymer ?
#
loop_
_entity_poly.entity_id
_entity_poly.type
_entity_poly.pdbx_seq_one_letter_code
_entity_poly.pdbx_strand_id
1 'polypeptide(L)'
;MDGSFVHDGKLAFYLETVIIPRGNGQRSESGEIIPYTRNTVLTYVNAMAALYKTQDGNPNGPPRGQDVKKLLSELESSATKRKRKRKQLEDRAIGTMQEGYDVKELALLNDTWLSWGTSLHLRTRLDFMMGHSMMSRSEIRRRVQLPDLFCVRWEREGFTECDVLVVIS
;
A
#
# COMPACT_ATOMS: atom_id res chain seq x y z
N MET A 1 22.27 5.07 40.17
CA MET A 1 21.64 3.88 39.57
C MET A 1 22.51 2.68 39.93
N ASP A 2 22.01 1.78 40.78
CA ASP A 2 22.80 0.63 41.24
C ASP A 2 23.07 -0.35 40.08
N GLY A 3 24.35 -0.50 39.76
CA GLY A 3 24.85 -1.33 38.65
C GLY A 3 24.97 -2.83 38.98
N SER A 4 24.49 -3.29 40.13
CA SER A 4 24.84 -4.61 40.67
C SER A 4 23.98 -5.77 40.18
N PHE A 5 22.65 -5.61 40.06
CA PHE A 5 21.75 -6.75 39.79
C PHE A 5 20.85 -6.57 38.57
N VAL A 6 20.62 -7.69 37.87
CA VAL A 6 19.70 -7.82 36.73
C VAL A 6 18.35 -8.33 37.24
N HIS A 7 17.25 -7.66 36.88
CA HIS A 7 15.88 -8.09 37.20
C HIS A 7 14.92 -7.65 36.08
N ASP A 8 13.70 -8.21 36.09
CA ASP A 8 12.72 -8.13 34.98
C ASP A 8 12.43 -6.69 34.51
N GLY A 9 11.95 -5.82 35.40
CA GLY A 9 11.61 -4.43 35.04
C GLY A 9 12.80 -3.60 34.53
N LYS A 10 14.02 -3.85 35.04
CA LYS A 10 15.24 -3.17 34.56
C LYS A 10 15.64 -3.66 33.17
N LEU A 11 15.46 -4.95 32.90
CA LEU A 11 15.67 -5.49 31.56
C LEU A 11 14.65 -4.94 30.57
N ALA A 12 13.37 -4.92 30.94
CA ALA A 12 12.32 -4.32 30.11
C ALA A 12 12.61 -2.84 29.80
N PHE A 13 12.97 -2.05 30.82
CA PHE A 13 13.33 -0.64 30.66
C PHE A 13 14.55 -0.45 29.74
N TYR A 14 15.59 -1.27 29.89
CA TYR A 14 16.77 -1.24 29.01
C TYR A 14 16.43 -1.57 27.56
N LEU A 15 15.56 -2.57 27.34
CA LEU A 15 15.11 -2.94 26.00
C LEU A 15 14.33 -1.81 25.33
N GLU A 16 13.43 -1.16 26.06
CA GLU A 16 12.61 -0.05 25.55
C GLU A 16 13.40 1.24 25.30
N THR A 17 14.35 1.58 26.18
CA THR A 17 15.05 2.87 26.10
C THR A 17 16.31 2.83 25.25
N VAL A 18 17.00 1.68 25.20
CA VAL A 18 18.31 1.57 24.54
C VAL A 18 18.26 0.70 23.31
N ILE A 19 17.67 -0.50 23.40
CA ILE A 19 17.77 -1.49 22.31
C ILE A 19 16.76 -1.20 21.19
N ILE A 20 15.48 -1.02 21.52
CA ILE A 20 14.41 -0.82 20.53
C ILE A 20 14.63 0.47 19.71
N PRO A 21 14.96 1.64 20.31
CA PRO A 21 15.15 2.88 19.56
C PRO A 21 16.39 2.87 18.66
N ARG A 22 17.40 2.06 19.00
CA ARG A 22 18.64 1.93 18.20
C ARG A 22 18.39 1.28 16.84
N GLY A 23 17.45 0.34 16.77
CA GLY A 23 17.09 -0.38 15.54
C GLY A 23 18.24 -1.15 14.90
N ASN A 24 17.99 -1.79 13.76
CA ASN A 24 18.96 -2.71 13.14
C ASN A 24 20.13 -2.02 12.39
N GLY A 25 20.29 -0.71 12.56
CA GLY A 25 21.31 0.11 11.87
C GLY A 25 20.98 0.44 10.41
N GLN A 26 19.95 -0.18 9.83
CA GLN A 26 19.45 0.16 8.50
C GLN A 26 18.35 1.23 8.60
N ARG A 27 18.26 2.04 7.54
CA ARG A 27 17.21 3.04 7.37
C ARG A 27 16.27 2.61 6.25
N SER A 28 14.98 2.88 6.46
CA SER A 28 13.97 2.82 5.40
C SER A 28 14.30 3.83 4.29
N GLU A 29 13.69 3.68 3.11
CA GLU A 29 13.75 4.68 2.02
C GLU A 29 13.29 6.07 2.48
N SER A 30 12.39 6.13 3.47
CA SER A 30 11.92 7.34 4.13
C SER A 30 12.88 7.92 5.18
N GLY A 31 14.03 7.28 5.41
CA GLY A 31 15.03 7.69 6.41
C GLY A 31 14.73 7.25 7.86
N GLU A 32 13.61 6.56 8.09
CA GLU A 32 13.22 6.03 9.40
C GLU A 32 14.11 4.84 9.84
N ILE A 33 14.37 4.74 11.15
CA ILE A 33 15.14 3.62 11.73
C ILE A 33 14.29 2.35 11.65
N ILE A 34 14.83 1.28 11.08
CA ILE A 34 14.14 -0.01 11.03
C ILE A 34 14.23 -0.66 12.42
N PRO A 35 13.09 -0.90 13.11
CA PRO A 35 13.10 -1.47 14.44
C PRO A 35 13.58 -2.93 14.41
N TYR A 36 14.17 -3.38 15.51
CA TYR A 36 14.58 -4.78 15.66
C TYR A 36 13.40 -5.75 15.61
N THR A 37 13.61 -6.90 14.98
CA THR A 37 12.66 -8.02 15.02
C THR A 37 12.59 -8.60 16.43
N ARG A 38 11.44 -9.17 16.81
CA ARG A 38 11.24 -9.92 18.07
C ARG A 38 12.38 -10.90 18.37
N ASN A 39 12.87 -11.64 17.38
CA ASN A 39 13.96 -12.61 17.56
C ASN A 39 15.27 -11.93 17.96
N THR A 40 15.58 -10.75 17.43
CA THR A 40 16.77 -9.98 17.82
C THR A 40 16.61 -9.42 19.23
N VAL A 41 15.43 -8.98 19.63
CA VAL A 41 15.18 -8.58 21.02
C VAL A 41 15.30 -9.78 21.97
N LEU A 42 14.85 -10.97 21.53
CA LEU A 42 14.95 -12.21 22.28
C LEU A 42 16.40 -12.67 22.48
N THR A 43 17.31 -12.42 21.54
CA THR A 43 18.74 -12.73 21.75
C THR A 43 19.35 -11.87 22.84
N TYR A 44 18.99 -10.57 22.93
CA TYR A 44 19.39 -9.72 24.05
C TYR A 44 18.83 -10.22 25.39
N VAL A 45 17.55 -10.62 25.43
CA VAL A 45 16.94 -11.21 26.63
C VAL A 45 17.69 -12.47 27.06
N ASN A 46 18.03 -13.36 26.11
CA ASN A 46 18.75 -14.59 26.40
C ASN A 46 20.19 -14.33 26.89
N ALA A 47 20.88 -13.33 26.32
CA ALA A 47 22.20 -12.92 26.77
C ALA A 47 22.15 -12.39 28.22
N MET A 48 21.15 -11.58 28.55
CA MET A 48 20.95 -11.07 29.91
C MET A 48 20.54 -12.17 30.90
N ALA A 49 19.75 -13.15 30.44
CA ALA A 49 19.44 -14.35 31.24
C ALA A 49 20.67 -15.24 31.47
N ALA A 50 21.62 -15.29 30.52
CA ALA A 50 22.89 -15.99 30.70
C ALA A 50 23.77 -15.27 31.73
N LEU A 51 23.86 -13.93 31.65
CA LEU A 51 24.57 -13.11 32.65
C LEU A 51 23.97 -13.26 34.04
N TYR A 52 22.65 -13.30 34.17
CA TYR A 52 21.97 -13.55 35.44
C TYR A 52 22.42 -14.88 36.08
N LYS A 53 22.59 -15.95 35.28
CA LYS A 53 23.07 -17.25 35.80
C LYS A 53 24.50 -17.19 36.32
N THR A 54 25.31 -16.23 35.86
CA THR A 54 26.68 -16.01 36.34
C THR A 54 26.76 -15.07 37.55
N GLN A 55 25.65 -14.43 37.94
CA GLN A 55 25.59 -13.58 39.12
C GLN A 55 25.29 -14.43 40.36
N ASP A 56 26.26 -14.54 41.26
CA ASP A 56 26.03 -15.11 42.59
C ASP A 56 25.39 -14.07 43.52
N GLY A 57 24.46 -14.48 44.37
CA GLY A 57 23.83 -13.61 45.37
C GLY A 57 22.82 -12.58 44.87
N ASN A 58 22.23 -12.73 43.66
CA ASN A 58 21.14 -11.85 43.22
C ASN A 58 19.84 -12.18 43.99
N PRO A 59 19.28 -11.25 44.78
CA PRO A 59 18.06 -11.50 45.56
C PRO A 59 16.79 -11.50 44.69
N ASN A 60 16.90 -11.07 43.43
CA ASN A 60 15.76 -10.94 42.53
C ASN A 60 15.53 -12.23 41.74
N GLY A 61 14.27 -12.52 41.43
CA GLY A 61 13.90 -13.65 40.58
C GLY A 61 14.42 -13.53 39.13
N PRO A 62 14.20 -14.57 38.30
CA PRO A 62 14.75 -14.62 36.94
C PRO A 62 14.32 -13.40 36.11
N PRO A 63 15.20 -12.89 35.23
CA PRO A 63 15.00 -11.62 34.53
C PRO A 63 13.98 -11.70 33.39
N ARG A 64 13.35 -12.86 33.17
CA ARG A 64 12.31 -13.10 32.15
C ARG A 64 10.95 -13.24 32.83
N GLY A 65 10.56 -12.19 33.53
CA GLY A 65 9.29 -12.09 34.23
C GLY A 65 8.16 -11.61 33.33
N GLN A 66 7.19 -10.94 33.93
CA GLN A 66 5.97 -10.51 33.27
C GLN A 66 6.21 -9.33 32.33
N ASP A 67 7.12 -8.42 32.67
CA ASP A 67 7.36 -7.19 31.92
C ASP A 67 8.03 -7.50 30.58
N VAL A 68 9.08 -8.33 30.60
CA VAL A 68 9.75 -8.77 29.36
C VAL A 68 8.82 -9.60 28.48
N LYS A 69 7.94 -10.44 29.07
CA LYS A 69 6.95 -11.20 28.30
C LYS A 69 5.93 -10.29 27.62
N LYS A 70 5.45 -9.26 28.32
CA LYS A 70 4.53 -8.27 27.78
C LYS A 70 5.17 -7.51 26.61
N LEU A 71 6.40 -7.03 26.79
CA LEU A 71 7.15 -6.34 25.73
C LEU A 71 7.33 -7.21 24.47
N LEU A 72 7.69 -8.49 24.63
CA LEU A 72 7.83 -9.42 23.51
C LEU A 72 6.49 -9.67 22.78
N SER A 73 5.38 -9.72 23.52
CA SER A 73 4.03 -9.87 22.96
C SER A 73 3.58 -8.62 22.19
N GLU A 74 3.92 -7.43 22.68
CA GLU A 74 3.65 -6.15 22.00
C GLU A 74 4.44 -6.03 20.69
N LEU A 75 5.71 -6.43 20.68
CA LEU A 75 6.53 -6.49 19.47
C LEU A 75 5.93 -7.45 18.43
N GLU A 76 5.47 -8.63 18.84
CA GLU A 76 4.82 -9.61 17.97
C GLU A 76 3.50 -9.10 17.37
N SER A 77 2.68 -8.46 18.21
CA SER A 77 1.42 -7.85 17.82
C SER A 77 1.62 -6.71 16.82
N SER A 78 2.63 -5.86 17.04
CA SER A 78 2.96 -4.75 16.14
C SER A 78 3.47 -5.25 14.77
N ALA A 79 4.30 -6.29 14.74
CA ALA A 79 4.78 -6.91 13.51
C ALA A 79 3.63 -7.54 12.70
N THR A 80 2.70 -8.21 13.39
CA THR A 80 1.51 -8.81 12.76
C THR A 80 0.59 -7.75 12.17
N LYS A 81 0.38 -6.64 12.89
CA LYS A 81 -0.37 -5.48 12.38
C LYS A 81 0.29 -4.88 11.14
N ARG A 82 1.62 -4.70 11.13
CA ARG A 82 2.37 -4.20 9.96
C ARG A 82 2.22 -5.13 8.76
N LYS A 83 2.37 -6.45 8.96
CA LYS A 83 2.18 -7.45 7.89
C LYS A 83 0.75 -7.43 7.34
N ARG A 84 -0.25 -7.34 8.21
CA ARG A 84 -1.66 -7.22 7.82
C ARG A 84 -1.93 -5.93 7.02
N LYS A 85 -1.40 -4.79 7.48
CA LYS A 85 -1.55 -3.50 6.79
C LYS A 85 -0.90 -3.54 5.40
N ARG A 86 0.29 -4.13 5.27
CA ARG A 86 0.96 -4.32 3.97
C ARG A 86 0.13 -5.21 3.04
N LYS A 87 -0.36 -6.36 3.52
CA LYS A 87 -1.26 -7.23 2.74
C LYS A 87 -2.54 -6.52 2.31
N GLN A 88 -3.13 -5.69 3.18
CA GLN A 88 -4.31 -4.89 2.85
C GLN A 88 -4.04 -3.75 1.86
N LEU A 89 -2.79 -3.27 1.75
CA LEU A 89 -2.40 -2.27 0.75
C LEU A 89 -2.06 -2.92 -0.60
N GLU A 90 -1.41 -4.08 -0.59
CA GLU A 90 -1.13 -4.87 -1.80
C GLU A 90 -2.43 -5.26 -2.54
N ASP A 91 -3.54 -5.49 -1.81
CA ASP A 91 -4.85 -5.83 -2.38
C ASP A 91 -5.64 -4.63 -2.95
N ARG A 92 -5.16 -3.40 -2.73
CA ARG A 92 -5.85 -2.18 -3.22
C ARG A 92 -5.39 -1.72 -4.60
N ALA A 93 -4.37 -2.33 -5.19
CA ALA A 93 -3.82 -1.92 -6.48
C ALA A 93 -4.25 -2.83 -7.65
N ILE A 94 -4.70 -4.05 -7.36
CA ILE A 94 -5.12 -5.04 -8.36
C ILE A 94 -6.63 -4.88 -8.61
N GLY A 95 -7.04 -4.73 -9.87
CA GLY A 95 -8.45 -4.62 -10.26
C GLY A 95 -9.09 -3.25 -9.96
N THR A 96 -8.29 -2.20 -9.78
CA THR A 96 -8.84 -0.85 -9.56
C THR A 96 -9.35 -0.24 -10.86
N MET A 97 -10.29 0.71 -10.77
CA MET A 97 -10.78 1.50 -11.92
C MET A 97 -9.67 2.27 -12.67
N GLN A 98 -8.44 2.30 -12.12
CA GLN A 98 -7.24 2.87 -12.73
C GLN A 98 -6.43 1.85 -13.55
N GLU A 99 -6.68 0.54 -13.43
CA GLU A 99 -6.27 -0.44 -14.43
C GLU A 99 -7.15 -0.21 -15.67
N GLY A 100 -6.70 0.71 -16.52
CA GLY A 100 -7.30 0.96 -17.82
C GLY A 100 -7.05 -0.21 -18.78
N TYR A 101 -7.72 -0.15 -19.92
CA TYR A 101 -7.52 -1.10 -21.01
C TYR A 101 -6.20 -0.80 -21.74
N ASP A 102 -5.46 -1.84 -22.15
CA ASP A 102 -4.37 -1.68 -23.10
C ASP A 102 -4.92 -1.26 -24.48
N VAL A 103 -4.10 -0.60 -25.29
CA VAL A 103 -4.50 -0.15 -26.65
C VAL A 103 -4.97 -1.34 -27.50
N LYS A 104 -4.37 -2.51 -27.30
CA LYS A 104 -4.77 -3.76 -27.98
C LYS A 104 -6.14 -4.26 -27.55
N GLU A 105 -6.43 -4.18 -26.25
CA GLU A 105 -7.73 -4.57 -25.70
C GLU A 105 -8.82 -3.62 -26.18
N LEU A 106 -8.51 -2.32 -26.24
CA LEU A 106 -9.40 -1.30 -26.78
C LEU A 106 -9.72 -1.55 -28.26
N ALA A 107 -8.73 -1.91 -29.07
CA ALA A 107 -8.93 -2.26 -30.47
C ALA A 107 -9.80 -3.51 -30.62
N LEU A 108 -9.52 -4.56 -29.85
CA LEU A 108 -10.30 -5.81 -29.87
C LEU A 108 -11.77 -5.57 -29.48
N LEU A 109 -12.03 -4.80 -28.43
CA LEU A 109 -13.39 -4.40 -28.03
C LEU A 109 -14.11 -3.64 -29.16
N ASN A 110 -13.44 -2.70 -29.80
CA ASN A 110 -14.02 -1.96 -30.92
C ASN A 110 -14.34 -2.86 -32.12
N ASP A 111 -13.42 -3.75 -32.50
CA ASP A 111 -13.59 -4.66 -33.63
C ASP A 111 -14.70 -5.67 -33.37
N THR A 112 -14.81 -6.19 -32.14
CA THR A 112 -15.90 -7.11 -31.77
C THR A 112 -17.27 -6.45 -31.89
N TRP A 113 -17.47 -5.25 -31.35
CA TRP A 113 -18.76 -4.54 -31.49
C TRP A 113 -19.08 -4.19 -32.95
N LEU A 114 -18.06 -3.83 -33.75
CA LEU A 114 -18.24 -3.58 -35.18
C LEU A 114 -18.63 -4.86 -35.93
N SER A 115 -18.00 -5.99 -35.60
CA SER A 115 -18.29 -7.29 -36.23
C SER A 115 -19.73 -7.77 -35.97
N TRP A 116 -20.26 -7.50 -34.78
CA TRP A 116 -21.65 -7.85 -34.44
C TRP A 116 -22.68 -6.95 -35.12
N GLY A 117 -22.33 -5.69 -35.44
CA GLY A 117 -23.09 -4.81 -36.33
C GLY A 117 -24.52 -4.45 -35.91
N THR A 118 -25.01 -4.90 -34.76
CA THR A 118 -26.37 -4.59 -34.30
C THR A 118 -26.45 -3.16 -33.76
N SER A 119 -27.62 -2.52 -33.85
CA SER A 119 -27.87 -1.17 -33.30
C SER A 119 -27.46 -1.03 -31.83
N LEU A 120 -27.74 -2.06 -31.02
CA LEU A 120 -27.31 -2.11 -29.62
C LEU A 120 -25.79 -2.05 -29.47
N HIS A 121 -25.06 -2.86 -30.25
CA HIS A 121 -23.60 -2.94 -30.20
C HIS A 121 -22.94 -1.64 -30.67
N LEU A 122 -23.46 -1.04 -31.75
CA LEU A 122 -22.99 0.25 -32.24
C LEU A 122 -23.24 1.37 -31.21
N ARG A 123 -24.39 1.36 -30.53
CA ARG A 123 -24.69 2.33 -29.46
C ARG A 123 -23.78 2.14 -28.25
N THR A 124 -23.55 0.90 -27.83
CA THR A 124 -22.63 0.57 -26.74
C THR A 124 -21.21 1.02 -27.08
N ARG A 125 -20.76 0.75 -28.31
CA ARG A 125 -19.46 1.20 -28.81
C ARG A 125 -19.34 2.72 -28.77
N LEU A 126 -20.36 3.45 -29.22
CA LEU A 126 -20.37 4.91 -29.18
C LEU A 126 -20.30 5.45 -27.75
N ASP A 127 -21.13 4.95 -26.82
CA ASP A 127 -21.10 5.39 -25.41
C ASP A 127 -19.74 5.10 -24.76
N PHE A 128 -19.18 3.93 -25.03
CA PHE A 128 -17.86 3.55 -24.55
C PHE A 128 -16.76 4.48 -25.11
N MET A 129 -16.77 4.73 -26.42
CA MET A 129 -15.78 5.62 -27.05
C MET A 129 -15.90 7.06 -26.57
N MET A 130 -17.12 7.60 -26.42
CA MET A 130 -17.32 8.94 -25.84
C MET A 130 -16.83 9.02 -24.39
N GLY A 131 -17.00 7.94 -23.61
CA GLY A 131 -16.46 7.86 -22.26
C GLY A 131 -14.94 7.84 -22.24
N HIS A 132 -14.32 7.11 -23.17
CA HIS A 132 -12.87 7.00 -23.30
C HIS A 132 -12.22 8.29 -23.82
N SER A 133 -12.70 8.85 -24.94
CA SER A 133 -12.07 10.00 -25.60
C SER A 133 -12.31 11.32 -24.86
N MET A 134 -13.52 11.52 -24.33
CA MET A 134 -13.87 12.77 -23.65
C MET A 134 -13.68 12.71 -22.14
N MET A 135 -13.31 11.55 -21.58
CA MET A 135 -13.25 11.29 -20.13
C MET A 135 -14.53 11.72 -19.39
N SER A 136 -15.67 11.66 -20.07
CA SER A 136 -16.95 12.17 -19.57
C SER A 136 -17.64 11.15 -18.67
N ARG A 137 -18.41 11.63 -17.67
CA ARG A 137 -19.24 10.75 -16.83
C ARG A 137 -20.48 10.28 -17.60
N SER A 138 -21.03 9.13 -17.22
CA SER A 138 -22.26 8.59 -17.85
C SER A 138 -23.46 9.53 -17.72
N GLU A 139 -23.48 10.40 -16.70
CA GLU A 139 -24.51 11.44 -16.58
C GLU A 139 -24.48 12.45 -17.72
N ILE A 140 -23.30 12.92 -18.12
CA ILE A 140 -23.15 13.88 -19.22
C ILE A 140 -23.52 13.19 -20.53
N ARG A 141 -22.94 12.01 -20.82
CA ARG A 141 -23.18 11.29 -22.08
C ARG A 141 -24.65 10.93 -22.34
N ARG A 142 -25.43 10.68 -21.29
CA ARG A 142 -26.87 10.40 -21.42
C ARG A 142 -27.70 11.64 -21.77
N ARG A 143 -27.20 12.84 -21.46
CA ARG A 143 -27.89 14.11 -21.73
C ARG A 143 -27.54 14.68 -23.10
N VAL A 144 -26.37 14.30 -23.65
CA VAL A 144 -25.92 14.72 -24.99
C VAL A 144 -26.95 14.37 -26.05
N GLN A 145 -27.36 15.38 -26.81
CA GLN A 145 -28.20 15.25 -27.98
C GLN A 145 -27.38 15.48 -29.26
N LEU A 146 -27.93 15.08 -30.41
CA LEU A 146 -27.27 15.29 -31.70
C LEU A 146 -26.94 16.78 -31.99
N PRO A 147 -27.80 17.77 -31.62
CA PRO A 147 -27.48 19.20 -31.78
C PRO A 147 -26.32 19.71 -30.92
N ASP A 148 -25.92 18.96 -29.89
CA ASP A 148 -24.83 19.34 -28.99
C ASP A 148 -23.45 18.94 -29.53
N LEU A 149 -23.42 18.16 -30.62
CA LEU A 149 -22.24 17.59 -31.25
C LEU A 149 -21.78 18.45 -32.44
N PHE A 150 -20.58 19.01 -32.36
CA PHE A 150 -19.98 19.85 -33.39
C PHE A 150 -18.65 19.27 -33.84
N CYS A 151 -18.45 19.13 -35.16
CA CYS A 151 -17.13 18.84 -35.71
C CYS A 151 -16.41 20.16 -35.98
N VAL A 152 -15.24 20.35 -35.37
CA VAL A 152 -14.39 21.51 -35.59
C VAL A 152 -13.09 21.04 -36.22
N ARG A 153 -12.79 21.54 -37.42
CA ARG A 153 -11.52 21.29 -38.09
C ARG A 153 -10.47 22.25 -37.55
N TRP A 154 -9.43 21.73 -36.91
CA TRP A 154 -8.36 22.57 -36.35
C TRP A 154 -7.22 22.69 -37.36
N GLU A 155 -7.14 23.87 -37.99
CA GLU A 155 -6.03 24.23 -38.87
C GLU A 155 -4.75 24.42 -38.03
N ARG A 156 -3.96 23.34 -37.87
CA ARG A 156 -2.59 23.22 -37.29
C ARG A 156 -2.42 22.22 -36.13
N GLU A 157 -3.34 21.28 -35.90
CA GLU A 157 -3.23 20.35 -34.76
C GLU A 157 -2.25 19.16 -34.98
N GLY A 158 -1.77 18.93 -36.20
CA GLY A 158 -0.72 17.94 -36.46
C GLY A 158 -0.82 17.27 -37.83
N PHE A 159 -0.17 16.12 -37.97
CA PHE A 159 -0.04 15.38 -39.23
C PHE A 159 -1.33 14.67 -39.68
N THR A 160 -2.26 14.40 -38.77
CA THR A 160 -3.55 13.75 -39.06
C THR A 160 -4.66 14.76 -39.29
N GLU A 161 -5.30 14.71 -40.46
CA GLU A 161 -6.52 15.46 -40.77
C GLU A 161 -7.74 14.87 -40.04
N CYS A 162 -7.77 14.93 -38.72
CA CYS A 162 -8.92 14.50 -37.93
C CYS A 162 -9.74 15.72 -37.49
N ASP A 163 -11.04 15.71 -37.76
CA ASP A 163 -11.96 16.70 -37.20
C ASP A 163 -12.20 16.39 -35.72
N VAL A 164 -12.08 17.40 -34.86
CA VAL A 164 -12.32 17.27 -33.42
C VAL A 164 -13.81 17.30 -33.18
N LEU A 165 -14.33 16.26 -32.52
CA LEU A 165 -15.71 16.23 -32.04
C LEU A 165 -15.79 17.00 -30.72
N VAL A 166 -16.45 18.15 -30.74
CA VAL A 166 -16.75 18.99 -29.59
C VAL A 166 -18.18 18.71 -29.12
N VAL A 167 -18.36 18.57 -27.82
CA VAL A 167 -19.68 18.37 -27.21
C VAL A 167 -19.93 19.49 -26.22
N ILE A 168 -21.03 20.22 -26.41
CA ILE A 168 -21.43 21.34 -25.55
C ILE A 168 -22.64 20.89 -24.73
N SER A 169 -22.43 20.65 -23.43
CA SER A 169 -23.46 20.16 -22.49
C SER A 169 -23.67 21.14 -21.34
#